data_AF-G5E132-F1
#
_entry.id   AF-G5E132-F1
#
_cell.length_a   1.000
_cell.length_b   1.000
_cell.length_c   1.000
_cell.angle_alpha   90.00
_cell.angle_beta   90.00
_cell.angle_gamma   90.00
#
_symmetry.space_group_name_H-M   'P 1'
#
loop_
_entity.id
_entity.type
_entity.pdbx_description
1 polymer ?
#
loop_
_entity_poly.entity_id
_entity_poly.type
_entity_poly.pdbx_seq_one_letter_code
_entity_poly.pdbx_strand_id
1 'polypeptide(L)'
;EYKEKTGQDYKPGQAPKGRKTEKEKFAGGDYTTTVEAFISASSRAIQGATSHLGQNFSKMFEITFEDPKTPGLKQYAYQNSWGLSTRTIGAMTMVHGDNIGLVLPPRVACVQVIIIPCGITNTLSEEDKDALLKKCDQYLKRLLNVNVRARADGRDNYSPGWKFNHWELKGVPIRLEVGPRDMKNKQFVAVRRDNGEKQTIPEDRAETRLKEILEEIHTNLYNRALSDLNSHMVVANTMDEFQKHLEKGKIVQIPFCGEIECEDWIKKTTARDQDLEPGAPSMGAKSLCIPFNPLCQLQQGAKCVCEKNPAKYYTLFGRSY
;
A
#
# COMPACT_ATOMS: atom_id res chain seq x y z
N GLU A 1 -20.41 -0.66 6.36
CA GLU A 1 -19.11 -0.92 7.02
C GLU A 1 -18.02 0.16 6.88
N TYR A 2 -17.45 0.50 5.71
CA TYR A 2 -16.34 1.51 5.64
C TYR A 2 -16.77 2.89 6.17
N LYS A 3 -17.93 3.38 5.70
CA LYS A 3 -18.54 4.64 6.16
C LYS A 3 -18.94 4.60 7.65
N GLU A 4 -19.39 3.44 8.13
CA GLU A 4 -19.74 3.24 9.55
C GLU A 4 -18.53 3.22 10.48
N LYS A 5 -17.37 2.73 10.01
CA LYS A 5 -16.15 2.65 10.82
C LYS A 5 -15.30 3.93 10.79
N THR A 6 -15.37 4.73 9.73
CA THR A 6 -14.49 5.91 9.56
C THR A 6 -15.22 7.24 9.57
N GLY A 7 -16.56 7.26 9.49
CA GLY A 7 -17.34 8.49 9.40
C GLY A 7 -17.09 9.30 8.12
N GLN A 8 -16.36 8.74 7.14
CA GLN A 8 -16.00 9.43 5.90
C GLN A 8 -16.76 8.85 4.71
N ASP A 9 -17.33 9.74 3.89
CA ASP A 9 -17.75 9.39 2.53
C ASP A 9 -16.53 8.93 1.71
N TYR A 10 -16.75 7.99 0.79
CA TYR A 10 -15.71 7.56 -0.16
C TYR A 10 -15.26 8.78 -0.97
N LYS A 11 -13.99 9.16 -0.83
CA LYS A 11 -13.34 10.14 -1.70
C LYS A 11 -12.73 9.42 -2.90
N PRO A 12 -12.89 9.93 -4.13
CA PRO A 12 -12.06 9.52 -5.26
C PRO A 12 -10.60 9.51 -4.82
N GLY A 13 -9.94 8.37 -4.99
CA GLY A 13 -8.57 8.17 -4.56
C GLY A 13 -8.37 7.30 -3.32
N GLN A 14 -8.88 6.07 -3.37
CA GLN A 14 -8.43 4.98 -2.53
C GLN A 14 -8.02 3.81 -3.43
N ALA A 15 -7.33 2.82 -2.87
CA ALA A 15 -7.14 1.53 -3.54
C ALA A 15 -8.48 1.04 -4.13
N PRO A 16 -8.56 0.66 -5.43
CA PRO A 16 -9.83 0.34 -6.06
C PRO A 16 -10.53 -0.81 -5.34
N LYS A 17 -11.75 -0.56 -4.87
CA LYS A 17 -12.63 -1.57 -4.27
C LYS A 17 -13.63 -2.01 -5.34
N GLY A 18 -13.79 -3.31 -5.50
CA GLY A 18 -14.71 -3.81 -6.52
C GLY A 18 -15.05 -5.28 -6.37
N ARG A 19 -15.82 -5.78 -7.33
CA ARG A 19 -16.17 -7.20 -7.46
C ARG A 19 -15.26 -7.84 -8.51
N LYS A 20 -14.76 -9.05 -8.26
CA LYS A 20 -14.10 -9.85 -9.30
C LYS A 20 -15.10 -10.23 -10.40
N THR A 21 -14.61 -10.47 -11.61
CA THR A 21 -15.42 -11.08 -12.67
C THR A 21 -15.74 -12.54 -12.30
N GLU A 22 -16.65 -13.17 -13.04
CA GLU A 22 -16.98 -14.59 -12.85
C GLU A 22 -15.76 -15.50 -12.98
N LYS A 23 -14.79 -15.10 -13.81
CA LYS A 23 -13.56 -15.86 -14.02
C LYS A 23 -12.56 -15.74 -12.86
N GLU A 24 -12.41 -14.53 -12.32
CA GLU A 24 -11.41 -14.22 -11.29
C GLU A 24 -11.97 -14.30 -9.86
N LYS A 25 -13.24 -14.70 -9.68
CA LYS A 25 -13.83 -14.93 -8.35
C LYS A 25 -13.36 -16.26 -7.76
N PHE A 26 -13.49 -16.40 -6.45
CA PHE A 26 -13.37 -17.69 -5.80
C PHE A 26 -14.48 -18.63 -6.26
N ALA A 27 -14.11 -19.77 -6.84
CA ALA A 27 -15.05 -20.71 -7.46
C ALA A 27 -16.14 -21.24 -6.52
N GLY A 28 -15.86 -21.33 -5.21
CA GLY A 28 -16.83 -21.75 -4.20
C GLY A 28 -17.75 -20.64 -3.69
N GLY A 29 -17.54 -19.38 -4.08
CA GLY A 29 -18.37 -18.25 -3.67
C GLY A 29 -19.34 -17.81 -4.77
N ASP A 30 -20.48 -17.22 -4.37
CA ASP A 30 -21.42 -16.63 -5.32
C ASP A 30 -20.79 -15.41 -5.99
N TYR A 31 -20.09 -14.59 -5.20
CA TYR A 31 -19.24 -13.51 -5.70
C TYR A 31 -18.03 -13.29 -4.80
N THR A 32 -17.04 -12.56 -5.33
CA THR A 32 -15.83 -12.14 -4.60
C THR A 32 -15.66 -10.64 -4.71
N THR A 33 -15.45 -9.97 -3.58
CA THR A 33 -15.02 -8.57 -3.54
C THR A 33 -13.53 -8.49 -3.25
N THR A 34 -12.88 -7.45 -3.76
CA THR A 34 -11.43 -7.27 -3.71
C THR A 34 -11.07 -5.81 -3.43
N VAL A 35 -9.87 -5.63 -2.86
CA VAL A 35 -9.16 -4.35 -2.87
C VAL A 35 -7.91 -4.51 -3.73
N GLU A 36 -7.81 -3.72 -4.78
CA GLU A 36 -6.68 -3.73 -5.70
C GLU A 36 -5.66 -2.66 -5.31
N ALA A 37 -4.39 -2.92 -5.53
CA ALA A 37 -3.31 -1.96 -5.42
C ALA A 37 -2.48 -1.94 -6.71
N PHE A 38 -1.61 -0.94 -6.85
CA PHE A 38 -0.78 -0.76 -8.05
C PHE A 38 0.68 -0.58 -7.66
N ILE A 39 1.56 -1.24 -8.40
CA ILE A 39 3.01 -1.17 -8.27
C ILE A 39 3.57 -0.53 -9.54
N SER A 40 3.93 0.75 -9.43
CA SER A 40 4.36 1.56 -10.58
C SER A 40 5.70 1.12 -11.15
N ALA A 41 6.64 0.69 -10.30
CA ALA A 41 7.96 0.20 -10.72
C ALA A 41 7.88 -0.97 -11.71
N SER A 42 6.89 -1.85 -11.55
CA SER A 42 6.62 -2.96 -12.47
C SER A 42 5.46 -2.70 -13.42
N SER A 43 4.76 -1.58 -13.27
CA SER A 43 3.49 -1.28 -13.95
C SER A 43 2.45 -2.40 -13.85
N ARG A 44 2.27 -2.94 -12.64
CA ARG A 44 1.38 -4.08 -12.38
C ARG A 44 0.46 -3.82 -11.21
N ALA A 45 -0.78 -4.26 -11.35
CA ALA A 45 -1.71 -4.35 -10.24
C ALA A 45 -1.38 -5.56 -9.35
N ILE A 46 -1.87 -5.50 -8.11
CA ILE A 46 -1.78 -6.58 -7.16
C ILE A 46 -3.05 -6.63 -6.30
N GLN A 47 -3.64 -7.82 -6.21
CA GLN A 47 -4.77 -8.07 -5.32
C GLN A 47 -4.30 -8.02 -3.87
N GLY A 48 -4.82 -7.06 -3.11
CA GLY A 48 -4.44 -6.80 -1.72
C GLY A 48 -5.14 -7.71 -0.70
N ALA A 49 -6.46 -7.87 -0.84
CA ALA A 49 -7.28 -8.73 0.03
C ALA A 49 -8.61 -9.10 -0.65
N THR A 50 -9.26 -10.16 -0.17
CA THR A 50 -10.56 -10.61 -0.70
C THR A 50 -11.58 -10.93 0.39
N SER A 51 -12.84 -10.82 0.00
CA SER A 51 -13.99 -11.30 0.76
C SER A 51 -14.96 -12.01 -0.18
N HIS A 52 -15.48 -13.15 0.24
CA HIS A 52 -16.31 -14.08 -0.53
C HIS A 52 -17.61 -14.33 0.23
N LEU A 53 -18.72 -14.48 -0.49
CA LEU A 53 -20.05 -14.67 0.11
C LEU A 53 -20.85 -15.70 -0.69
N GLY A 54 -21.73 -16.46 -0.02
CA GLY A 54 -22.72 -17.32 -0.67
C GLY A 54 -23.21 -18.48 0.19
N GLN A 55 -23.92 -19.42 -0.43
CA GLN A 55 -24.46 -20.63 0.24
C GLN A 55 -23.85 -21.95 -0.24
N ASN A 56 -22.92 -21.95 -1.20
CA ASN A 56 -22.42 -23.19 -1.80
C ASN A 56 -21.83 -24.16 -0.77
N PHE A 57 -21.08 -23.65 0.21
CA PHE A 57 -20.54 -24.47 1.31
C PHE A 57 -21.62 -24.99 2.25
N SER A 58 -22.61 -24.16 2.60
CA SER A 58 -23.70 -24.61 3.47
C SER A 58 -24.53 -25.73 2.84
N LYS A 59 -24.71 -25.71 1.52
CA LYS A 59 -25.35 -26.79 0.76
C LYS A 59 -24.46 -28.04 0.72
N MET A 60 -23.16 -27.86 0.45
CA MET A 60 -22.20 -28.96 0.37
C MET A 60 -21.98 -29.70 1.69
N PHE A 61 -22.02 -28.99 2.82
CA PHE A 61 -21.78 -29.51 4.17
C PHE A 61 -23.06 -29.63 5.01
N GLU A 62 -24.24 -29.50 4.40
CA GLU A 62 -25.56 -29.61 5.05
C GLU A 62 -25.75 -28.70 6.29
N ILE A 63 -25.17 -27.51 6.25
CA ILE A 63 -25.27 -26.51 7.31
C ILE A 63 -26.64 -25.83 7.22
N THR A 64 -27.59 -26.33 7.99
CA THR A 64 -29.00 -25.89 7.97
C THR A 64 -29.49 -25.37 9.32
N PHE A 65 -30.53 -24.54 9.29
CA PHE A 65 -31.25 -24.03 10.46
C PHE A 65 -32.76 -23.97 10.16
N GLU A 66 -33.60 -23.92 11.18
CA GLU A 66 -35.05 -23.72 11.00
C GLU A 66 -35.40 -22.23 10.94
N ASP A 67 -36.27 -21.85 10.00
CA ASP A 67 -36.75 -20.47 9.88
C ASP A 67 -37.62 -20.09 11.08
N PRO A 68 -37.24 -19.08 11.89
CA PRO A 68 -38.04 -18.65 13.04
C PRO A 68 -39.41 -18.09 12.63
N LYS A 69 -39.58 -17.66 11.37
CA LYS A 69 -40.87 -17.18 10.86
C LYS A 69 -41.78 -18.30 10.36
N THR A 70 -41.19 -19.46 10.02
CA THR A 70 -41.90 -20.59 9.45
C THR A 70 -41.42 -21.88 10.12
N PRO A 71 -41.97 -22.25 11.29
CA PRO A 71 -41.57 -23.45 12.01
C PRO A 71 -41.60 -24.70 11.13
N GLY A 72 -40.54 -25.50 11.16
CA GLY A 72 -40.37 -26.69 10.33
C GLY A 72 -39.79 -26.45 8.93
N LEU A 73 -39.62 -25.20 8.48
CA LEU A 73 -38.92 -24.90 7.22
C LEU A 73 -37.40 -24.85 7.45
N LYS A 74 -36.66 -25.82 6.90
CA LYS A 74 -35.19 -25.81 6.91
C LYS A 74 -34.65 -24.85 5.85
N GLN A 75 -33.68 -24.02 6.24
CA GLN A 75 -32.93 -23.14 5.36
C GLN A 75 -31.43 -23.39 5.47
N TYR A 76 -30.68 -23.07 4.41
CA TYR A 76 -29.22 -23.13 4.38
C TYR A 76 -28.61 -21.81 4.87
N ALA A 77 -27.57 -21.90 5.69
CA ALA A 77 -26.88 -20.71 6.21
C ALA A 77 -26.16 -19.93 5.09
N TYR A 78 -26.34 -18.61 5.01
CA TYR A 78 -25.44 -17.77 4.24
C TYR A 78 -24.09 -17.69 4.95
N GLN A 79 -23.01 -17.94 4.20
CA GLN A 79 -21.65 -17.91 4.72
C GLN A 79 -20.83 -16.84 4.01
N ASN A 80 -19.81 -16.35 4.71
CA ASN A 80 -18.76 -15.55 4.12
C ASN A 80 -17.39 -16.02 4.60
N SER A 81 -16.35 -15.69 3.83
CA SER A 81 -14.96 -15.85 4.22
C SER A 81 -14.16 -14.68 3.66
N TRP A 82 -13.11 -14.28 4.36
CA TRP A 82 -12.26 -13.17 3.95
C TRP A 82 -10.81 -13.42 4.38
N GLY A 83 -9.88 -12.89 3.60
CA GLY A 83 -8.45 -13.19 3.77
C GLY A 83 -7.58 -11.99 3.45
N LEU A 84 -6.58 -11.78 4.30
CA LEU A 84 -5.49 -10.84 4.14
C LEU A 84 -4.20 -11.54 4.58
N SER A 85 -3.14 -11.42 3.78
CA SER A 85 -1.89 -12.14 4.00
C SER A 85 -0.69 -11.20 4.11
N THR A 86 0.48 -11.76 4.36
CA THR A 86 1.77 -11.05 4.37
C THR A 86 2.15 -10.43 3.02
N ARG A 87 1.38 -10.69 1.95
CA ARG A 87 1.47 -9.96 0.68
C ARG A 87 1.41 -8.44 0.88
N THR A 88 0.67 -7.96 1.88
CA THR A 88 0.59 -6.54 2.23
C THR A 88 1.94 -5.94 2.59
N ILE A 89 2.85 -6.72 3.19
CA ILE A 89 4.22 -6.30 3.50
C ILE A 89 5.00 -6.11 2.19
N GLY A 90 4.90 -7.06 1.26
CA GLY A 90 5.52 -6.95 -0.05
C GLY A 90 5.00 -5.75 -0.85
N ALA A 91 3.68 -5.55 -0.86
CA ALA A 91 3.05 -4.39 -1.51
C ALA A 91 3.52 -3.07 -0.90
N MET A 92 3.54 -2.94 0.44
CA MET A 92 4.05 -1.74 1.13
C MET A 92 5.50 -1.44 0.74
N THR A 93 6.36 -2.46 0.72
CA THR A 93 7.76 -2.32 0.31
C THR A 93 7.89 -1.84 -1.13
N MET A 94 7.14 -2.43 -2.06
CA MET A 94 7.17 -2.06 -3.48
C MET A 94 6.57 -0.68 -3.77
N VAL A 95 5.57 -0.23 -2.99
CA VAL A 95 4.91 1.07 -3.17
C VAL A 95 5.74 2.22 -2.59
N HIS A 96 6.40 2.02 -1.46
CA HIS A 96 7.07 3.12 -0.76
C HIS A 96 8.60 3.13 -0.90
N GLY A 97 9.23 1.98 -1.19
CA GLY A 97 10.67 1.87 -1.37
C GLY A 97 11.20 2.80 -2.47
N ASP A 98 12.47 3.17 -2.34
CA ASP A 98 13.17 4.01 -3.30
C ASP A 98 14.58 3.45 -3.60
N ASN A 99 15.37 4.20 -4.35
CA ASN A 99 16.72 3.78 -4.75
C ASN A 99 17.72 3.72 -3.57
N ILE A 100 17.37 4.24 -2.38
CA ILE A 100 18.19 4.16 -1.18
C ILE A 100 17.84 2.89 -0.38
N GLY A 101 16.55 2.50 -0.36
CA GLY A 101 16.10 1.29 0.32
C GLY A 101 14.64 1.34 0.75
N LEU A 102 14.35 0.72 1.91
CA LEU A 102 13.02 0.74 2.49
C LEU A 102 12.62 2.16 2.90
N VAL A 103 11.31 2.44 2.85
CA VAL A 103 10.68 3.62 3.45
C VAL A 103 9.47 3.13 4.21
N LEU A 104 9.57 3.04 5.54
CA LEU A 104 8.52 2.44 6.35
C LEU A 104 7.48 3.50 6.75
N PRO A 105 6.17 3.24 6.57
CA PRO A 105 5.14 4.06 7.17
C PRO A 105 5.29 4.06 8.71
N PRO A 106 5.26 5.24 9.36
CA PRO A 106 5.53 5.37 10.80
C PRO A 106 4.70 4.49 11.72
N ARG A 107 3.45 4.17 11.34
CA ARG A 107 2.53 3.37 12.15
C ARG A 107 2.93 1.89 12.25
N VAL A 108 3.70 1.39 11.29
CA VAL A 108 4.17 -0.01 11.23
C VAL A 108 5.69 -0.15 11.38
N ALA A 109 6.43 0.95 11.44
CA ALA A 109 7.89 0.92 11.63
C ALA A 109 8.26 0.43 13.04
N CYS A 110 9.10 -0.61 13.16
CA CYS A 110 9.57 -1.10 14.46
C CYS A 110 10.37 -0.05 15.24
N VAL A 111 11.17 0.74 14.52
CA VAL A 111 11.83 1.95 15.02
C VAL A 111 11.30 3.12 14.20
N GLN A 112 10.65 4.06 14.87
CA GLN A 112 10.14 5.30 14.28
C GLN A 112 11.22 6.37 14.22
N VAL A 113 12.05 6.43 15.27
CA VAL A 113 13.08 7.46 15.43
C VAL A 113 14.41 6.81 15.82
N ILE A 114 15.47 7.06 15.04
CA ILE A 114 16.84 6.64 15.39
C ILE A 114 17.68 7.85 15.81
N ILE A 115 18.22 7.81 17.03
CA ILE A 115 19.08 8.85 17.60
C ILE A 115 20.53 8.49 17.34
N ILE A 116 21.27 9.38 16.70
CA ILE A 116 22.66 9.15 16.31
C ILE A 116 23.54 10.30 16.85
N PRO A 117 24.48 10.01 17.78
CA PRO A 117 25.46 10.98 18.21
C PRO A 117 26.40 11.31 17.03
N CYS A 118 26.63 12.60 16.81
CA CYS A 118 27.41 13.15 15.71
C CYS A 118 28.50 14.08 16.25
N GLY A 119 29.56 14.29 15.47
CA GLY A 119 30.62 15.22 15.83
C GLY A 119 31.54 14.74 16.96
N ILE A 120 31.62 13.43 17.20
CA ILE A 120 32.65 12.83 18.05
C ILE A 120 33.95 12.78 17.25
N THR A 121 34.91 13.61 17.62
CA THR A 121 36.24 13.70 17.03
C THR A 121 37.31 13.33 18.05
N ASN A 122 38.53 13.02 17.61
CA ASN A 122 39.66 12.75 18.51
C ASN A 122 40.04 13.97 19.39
N THR A 123 39.51 15.15 19.08
CA THR A 123 39.70 16.39 19.82
C THR A 123 38.60 16.67 20.84
N LEU A 124 37.53 15.87 20.85
CA LEU A 124 36.45 16.00 21.82
C LEU A 124 36.90 15.38 23.15
N SER A 125 36.70 16.09 24.26
CA SER A 125 37.00 15.55 25.59
C SER A 125 36.12 14.34 25.88
N GLU A 126 36.61 13.37 26.68
CA GLU A 126 35.78 12.24 27.11
C GLU A 126 34.57 12.72 27.92
N GLU A 127 34.70 13.84 28.65
CA GLU A 127 33.60 14.48 29.39
C GLU A 127 32.49 14.97 28.46
N ASP A 128 32.83 15.66 27.36
CA ASP A 128 31.88 16.14 26.37
C ASP A 128 31.22 14.98 25.60
N LYS A 129 31.99 13.93 25.32
CA LYS A 129 31.49 12.70 24.69
C LYS A 129 30.49 11.98 25.59
N ASP A 130 30.79 11.82 26.88
CA ASP A 130 29.89 11.25 27.87
C ASP A 130 28.62 12.10 28.03
N ALA A 131 28.76 13.44 28.02
CA ALA A 131 27.61 14.34 28.06
C ALA A 131 26.72 14.17 26.82
N LEU A 132 27.31 13.99 25.63
CA LEU A 132 26.59 13.74 24.39
C LEU A 132 25.81 12.42 24.42
N LEU A 133 26.45 11.33 24.86
CA LEU A 133 25.78 10.04 24.98
C LEU A 133 24.65 10.07 26.01
N LYS A 134 24.88 10.70 27.17
CA LYS A 134 23.84 10.94 28.18
C LYS A 134 22.67 11.74 27.61
N LYS A 135 22.94 12.74 26.75
CA LYS A 135 21.88 13.54 26.11
C LYS A 135 21.06 12.71 25.11
N CYS A 136 21.70 11.86 24.33
CA CYS A 136 21.01 10.91 23.46
C CYS A 136 20.09 9.97 24.27
N ASP A 137 20.57 9.45 25.41
CA ASP A 137 19.75 8.61 26.29
C ASP A 137 18.59 9.36 26.94
N GLN A 138 18.78 10.65 27.27
CA GLN A 138 17.70 11.52 27.73
C GLN A 138 16.60 11.67 26.66
N TYR A 139 16.97 11.95 25.40
CA TYR A 139 16.01 12.02 24.30
C TYR A 139 15.30 10.68 24.08
N LEU A 140 16.04 9.56 24.14
CA LEU A 140 15.47 8.23 24.02
C LEU A 140 14.37 8.01 25.07
N LYS A 141 14.66 8.27 26.35
CA LYS A 141 13.69 8.12 27.45
C LYS A 141 12.46 9.01 27.26
N ARG A 142 12.67 10.28 26.90
CA ARG A 142 11.59 11.25 26.64
C ARG A 142 10.65 10.76 25.54
N LEU A 143 11.19 10.27 24.43
CA LEU A 143 10.39 9.76 23.30
C LEU A 143 9.64 8.48 23.66
N LEU A 144 10.28 7.55 24.36
CA LEU A 144 9.61 6.33 24.83
C LEU A 144 8.46 6.64 25.78
N ASN A 145 8.63 7.61 26.69
CA ASN A 145 7.59 8.05 27.63
C ASN A 145 6.34 8.59 26.95
N VAL A 146 6.45 9.06 25.71
CA VAL A 146 5.32 9.56 24.91
C VAL A 146 4.87 8.58 23.82
N ASN A 147 5.26 7.30 23.94
CA ASN A 147 4.94 6.20 23.02
C ASN A 147 5.52 6.34 21.60
N VAL A 148 6.63 7.06 21.44
CA VAL A 148 7.40 7.06 20.19
C VAL A 148 8.44 5.95 20.25
N ARG A 149 8.40 5.02 19.29
CA ARG A 149 9.34 3.87 19.22
C ARG A 149 10.72 4.35 18.78
N ALA A 150 11.53 4.79 19.73
CA ALA A 150 12.86 5.32 19.48
C ALA A 150 13.96 4.30 19.83
N ARG A 151 15.14 4.47 19.20
CA ARG A 151 16.38 3.76 19.55
C ARG A 151 17.56 4.71 19.43
N ALA A 152 18.63 4.49 20.19
CA ALA A 152 19.91 5.18 19.99
C ALA A 152 20.95 4.24 19.37
N ASP A 153 21.76 4.76 18.42
CA ASP A 153 22.89 4.05 17.82
C ASP A 153 24.23 4.63 18.28
N GLY A 154 24.63 4.23 19.47
CA GLY A 154 25.89 4.64 20.12
C GLY A 154 27.14 3.87 19.68
N ARG A 155 27.06 2.96 18.69
CA ARG A 155 28.22 2.15 18.26
C ARG A 155 29.39 3.05 17.82
N ASP A 156 30.51 3.02 18.50
CA ASP A 156 31.65 3.91 18.26
C ASP A 156 32.56 3.42 17.12
N ASN A 157 32.54 2.13 16.81
CA ASN A 157 33.28 1.51 15.72
C ASN A 157 32.79 1.87 14.30
N TYR A 158 31.70 2.65 14.17
CA TYR A 158 31.16 3.11 12.90
C TYR A 158 31.04 4.62 12.84
N SER A 159 31.39 5.20 11.69
CA SER A 159 31.21 6.64 11.45
C SER A 159 29.71 7.01 11.43
N PRO A 160 29.34 8.27 11.77
CA PRO A 160 27.96 8.73 11.68
C PRO A 160 27.36 8.51 10.30
N GLY A 161 28.11 8.81 9.23
CA GLY A 161 27.67 8.58 7.85
C GLY A 161 27.33 7.12 7.54
N TRP A 162 28.11 6.17 8.06
CA TRP A 162 27.79 4.74 7.92
C TRP A 162 26.47 4.40 8.62
N LYS A 163 26.26 4.93 9.83
CA LYS A 163 25.01 4.72 10.57
C LYS A 163 23.82 5.35 9.85
N PHE A 164 23.99 6.52 9.24
CA PHE A 164 22.94 7.18 8.46
C PHE A 164 22.45 6.24 7.36
N ASN A 165 23.36 5.75 6.53
CA ASN A 165 23.05 4.80 5.46
C ASN A 165 22.42 3.50 5.99
N HIS A 166 22.93 2.95 7.11
CA HIS A 166 22.40 1.73 7.71
C HIS A 166 20.91 1.84 8.07
N TRP A 167 20.50 2.97 8.64
CA TRP A 167 19.12 3.18 9.07
C TRP A 167 18.22 3.74 7.98
N GLU A 168 18.77 4.48 7.02
CA GLU A 168 18.06 4.88 5.81
C GLU A 168 17.70 3.67 4.93
N LEU A 169 18.64 2.74 4.73
CA LEU A 169 18.41 1.49 4.01
C LEU A 169 17.27 0.66 4.66
N LYS A 170 17.20 0.67 5.99
CA LYS A 170 16.15 0.00 6.79
C LYS A 170 14.83 0.76 6.85
N GLY A 171 14.79 2.00 6.35
CA GLY A 171 13.57 2.80 6.25
C GLY A 171 13.05 3.37 7.55
N VAL A 172 13.92 3.61 8.54
CA VAL A 172 13.50 4.31 9.77
C VAL A 172 12.97 5.70 9.41
N PRO A 173 11.73 6.06 9.80
CA PRO A 173 11.09 7.30 9.36
C PRO A 173 11.84 8.58 9.67
N ILE A 174 12.41 8.68 10.88
CA ILE A 174 13.12 9.87 11.34
C ILE A 174 14.50 9.47 11.86
N ARG A 175 15.54 10.16 11.37
CA ARG A 175 16.85 10.18 12.00
C ARG A 175 17.01 11.46 12.81
N LEU A 176 17.38 11.32 14.08
CA LEU A 176 17.78 12.40 14.96
C LEU A 176 19.30 12.47 15.03
N GLU A 177 19.87 13.58 14.56
CA GLU A 177 21.28 13.90 14.63
C GLU A 177 21.51 14.80 15.85
N VAL A 178 22.33 14.34 16.80
CA VAL A 178 22.64 15.06 18.03
C VAL A 178 24.15 15.30 18.07
N GLY A 179 24.58 16.56 18.09
CA GLY A 179 26.00 16.90 18.20
C GLY A 179 26.28 17.96 19.27
N PRO A 180 27.56 18.18 19.65
CA PRO A 180 27.94 19.13 20.70
C PRO A 180 27.44 20.56 20.44
N ARG A 181 27.42 21.00 19.17
CA ARG A 181 26.90 22.32 18.79
C ARG A 181 25.39 22.45 19.07
N ASP A 182 24.62 21.43 18.72
CA ASP A 182 23.17 21.43 18.91
C ASP A 182 22.80 21.32 20.39
N MET A 183 23.59 20.58 21.18
CA MET A 183 23.44 20.55 22.63
C MET A 183 23.63 21.93 23.27
N LYS A 184 24.66 22.69 22.87
CA LYS A 184 24.89 24.06 23.36
C LYS A 184 23.70 24.98 23.02
N ASN A 185 23.09 24.77 21.87
CA ASN A 185 21.93 25.52 21.39
C ASN A 185 20.59 24.94 21.86
N LYS A 186 20.58 23.90 22.72
CA LYS A 186 19.37 23.21 23.20
C LYS A 186 18.43 22.77 22.07
N GLN A 187 19.00 22.14 21.04
CA GLN A 187 18.28 21.68 19.85
C GLN A 187 18.85 20.36 19.34
N PHE A 188 18.27 19.84 18.27
CA PHE A 188 18.79 18.74 17.45
C PHE A 188 18.30 18.86 16.02
N VAL A 189 18.86 18.07 15.11
CA VAL A 189 18.40 17.99 13.71
C VAL A 189 17.61 16.71 13.50
N ALA A 190 16.37 16.82 13.03
CA ALA A 190 15.58 15.69 12.55
C ALA A 190 15.62 15.63 11.03
N VAL A 191 15.92 14.46 10.48
CA VAL A 191 15.93 14.19 9.05
C VAL A 191 14.85 13.17 8.72
N ARG A 192 13.99 13.53 7.77
CA ARG A 192 12.89 12.70 7.28
C ARG A 192 13.38 11.70 6.25
N ARG A 193 12.96 10.43 6.36
CA ARG A 193 13.33 9.37 5.40
C ARG A 193 12.59 9.45 4.08
N ASP A 194 11.35 9.94 4.07
CA ASP A 194 10.48 9.94 2.89
C ASP A 194 10.87 11.00 1.84
N ASN A 195 11.49 12.11 2.26
CA ASN A 195 11.87 13.22 1.38
C ASN A 195 13.28 13.80 1.63
N GLY A 196 14.00 13.36 2.67
CA GLY A 196 15.35 13.87 3.01
C GLY A 196 15.39 15.24 3.67
N GLU A 197 14.22 15.84 3.96
CA GLU A 197 14.13 17.16 4.56
C GLU A 197 14.74 17.18 5.97
N LYS A 198 15.50 18.24 6.27
CA LYS A 198 16.15 18.45 7.57
C LYS A 198 15.47 19.59 8.31
N GLN A 199 15.10 19.35 9.56
CA GLN A 199 14.49 20.34 10.44
C GLN A 199 15.30 20.46 11.73
N THR A 200 15.68 21.68 12.11
CA THR A 200 16.27 21.94 13.42
C THR A 200 15.16 22.17 14.43
N ILE A 201 15.11 21.35 15.48
CA ILE A 201 14.01 21.32 16.44
C ILE A 201 14.55 21.67 17.84
N PRO A 202 14.00 22.72 18.48
CA PRO A 202 14.28 23.01 19.88
C PRO A 202 13.93 21.84 20.79
N GLU A 203 14.79 21.57 21.78
CA GLU A 203 14.68 20.38 22.61
C GLU A 203 13.41 20.35 23.46
N ASP A 204 12.82 21.50 23.78
CA ASP A 204 11.59 21.65 24.56
C ASP A 204 10.34 21.22 23.78
N ARG A 205 10.40 21.21 22.45
CA ARG A 205 9.31 20.79 21.56
C ARG A 205 9.51 19.40 20.95
N ALA A 206 10.48 18.64 21.44
CA ALA A 206 10.91 17.39 20.83
C ALA A 206 9.77 16.39 20.63
N GLU A 207 9.04 16.07 21.70
CA GLU A 207 7.99 15.07 21.73
C GLU A 207 6.82 15.46 20.82
N THR A 208 6.37 16.71 20.91
CA THR A 208 5.26 17.24 20.11
C THR A 208 5.63 17.25 18.64
N ARG A 209 6.76 17.87 18.29
CA ARG A 209 7.16 18.05 16.88
C ARG A 209 7.47 16.72 16.20
N LEU A 210 8.12 15.78 16.89
CA LEU A 210 8.42 14.47 16.29
C LEU A 210 7.16 13.63 16.05
N LYS A 211 6.13 13.74 16.91
CA LYS A 211 4.82 13.11 16.64
C LYS A 211 4.15 13.71 15.42
N GLU A 212 4.15 15.03 15.29
CA GLU A 212 3.63 15.72 14.10
C GLU A 212 4.35 15.27 12.83
N ILE A 213 5.69 15.23 12.85
CA ILE A 213 6.48 14.77 11.69
C ILE A 213 6.13 13.32 11.33
N LEU A 214 5.93 12.42 12.30
CA LEU A 214 5.51 11.04 12.01
C LEU A 214 4.14 11.00 11.30
N GLU A 215 3.19 11.85 11.69
CA GLU A 215 1.89 11.95 10.99
C GLU A 215 2.00 12.62 9.62
N GLU A 216 2.85 13.63 9.48
CA GLU A 216 3.19 14.27 8.19
C GLU A 216 3.80 13.26 7.22
N ILE A 217 4.76 12.45 7.68
CA ILE A 217 5.38 11.37 6.88
C ILE A 217 4.31 10.37 6.44
N HIS A 218 3.45 9.91 7.37
CA HIS A 218 2.40 8.96 7.02
C HIS A 218 1.44 9.51 5.95
N THR A 219 1.01 10.75 6.12
CA THR A 219 0.13 11.45 5.18
C THR A 219 0.79 11.66 3.83
N ASN A 220 2.07 12.04 3.81
CA ASN A 220 2.82 12.23 2.58
C ASN A 220 2.99 10.91 1.80
N LEU A 221 3.36 9.82 2.48
CA LEU A 221 3.47 8.50 1.85
C LEU A 221 2.15 8.03 1.24
N TYR A 222 1.04 8.23 1.96
CA TYR A 222 -0.30 7.93 1.46
C TYR A 222 -0.64 8.76 0.22
N ASN A 223 -0.49 10.09 0.30
CA ASN A 223 -0.83 11.00 -0.80
C ASN A 223 0.03 10.75 -2.05
N ARG A 224 1.33 10.46 -1.88
CA ARG A 224 2.23 10.12 -2.98
C ARG A 224 1.79 8.83 -3.68
N ALA A 225 1.58 7.76 -2.92
CA ALA A 225 1.11 6.49 -3.46
C ALA A 225 -0.26 6.62 -4.14
N LEU A 226 -1.12 7.47 -3.58
CA LEU A 226 -2.44 7.72 -4.13
C LEU A 226 -2.38 8.50 -5.45
N SER A 227 -1.61 9.58 -5.50
CA SER A 227 -1.41 10.36 -6.72
C SER A 227 -0.82 9.48 -7.81
N ASP A 228 0.11 8.62 -7.45
CA ASP A 228 0.75 7.68 -8.36
C ASP A 228 -0.27 6.68 -8.94
N LEU A 229 -1.06 6.01 -8.09
CA LEU A 229 -2.16 5.14 -8.52
C LEU A 229 -3.14 5.87 -9.46
N ASN A 230 -3.61 7.06 -9.07
CA ASN A 230 -4.58 7.83 -9.87
C ASN A 230 -4.01 8.21 -11.25
N SER A 231 -2.73 8.60 -11.31
CA SER A 231 -2.08 8.93 -12.58
C SER A 231 -1.87 7.70 -13.49
N HIS A 232 -2.00 6.49 -12.94
CA HIS A 232 -1.87 5.22 -13.66
C HIS A 232 -3.21 4.58 -14.02
N MET A 233 -4.33 5.16 -13.58
CA MET A 233 -5.67 4.70 -13.94
C MET A 233 -6.25 5.56 -15.06
N VAL A 234 -6.63 4.92 -16.16
CA VAL A 234 -7.17 5.59 -17.35
C VAL A 234 -8.39 4.86 -17.89
N VAL A 235 -9.12 5.49 -18.79
CA VAL A 235 -10.31 4.94 -19.43
C VAL A 235 -10.03 4.70 -20.91
N ALA A 236 -10.53 3.59 -21.46
CA ALA A 236 -10.50 3.30 -22.89
C ALA A 236 -11.82 2.68 -23.32
N ASN A 237 -12.30 3.01 -24.51
CA ASN A 237 -13.56 2.48 -25.04
C ASN A 237 -13.38 1.50 -26.20
N THR A 238 -12.17 1.43 -26.75
CA THR A 238 -11.83 0.54 -27.86
C THR A 238 -10.65 -0.36 -27.49
N MET A 239 -10.51 -1.48 -28.20
CA MET A 239 -9.37 -2.39 -28.00
C MET A 239 -8.03 -1.70 -28.31
N ASP A 240 -7.99 -0.83 -29.32
CA ASP A 240 -6.78 -0.11 -29.73
C ASP A 240 -6.31 0.90 -28.67
N GLU A 241 -7.24 1.69 -28.10
CA GLU A 241 -6.93 2.57 -26.97
C GLU A 241 -6.45 1.78 -25.75
N PHE A 242 -7.13 0.67 -25.46
CA PHE A 242 -6.77 -0.20 -24.36
C PHE A 242 -5.34 -0.74 -24.48
N GLN A 243 -4.95 -1.26 -25.66
CA GLN A 243 -3.60 -1.73 -25.91
C GLN A 243 -2.56 -0.62 -25.75
N LYS A 244 -2.80 0.56 -26.34
CA LYS A 244 -1.90 1.73 -26.20
C LYS A 244 -1.68 2.13 -24.74
N HIS A 245 -2.73 2.09 -23.91
CA HIS A 245 -2.61 2.41 -22.49
C HIS A 245 -1.92 1.31 -21.69
N LEU A 246 -2.18 0.04 -22.01
CA LEU A 246 -1.52 -1.10 -21.38
C LEU A 246 -0.01 -1.13 -21.66
N GLU A 247 0.41 -0.75 -22.86
CA GLU A 247 1.82 -0.61 -23.22
C GLU A 247 2.55 0.47 -22.41
N LYS A 248 1.82 1.52 -22.04
CA LYS A 248 2.28 2.59 -21.13
C LYS A 248 2.20 2.20 -19.65
N GLY A 249 1.91 0.93 -19.35
CA GLY A 249 1.89 0.42 -17.98
C GLY A 249 0.70 0.86 -17.14
N LYS A 250 -0.41 1.26 -17.77
CA LYS A 250 -1.60 1.77 -17.08
C LYS A 250 -2.55 0.65 -16.67
N ILE A 251 -3.31 0.90 -15.60
CA ILE A 251 -4.57 0.20 -15.32
C ILE A 251 -5.65 0.89 -16.15
N VAL A 252 -6.42 0.12 -16.91
CA VAL A 252 -7.37 0.67 -17.87
C VAL A 252 -8.78 0.20 -17.56
N GLN A 253 -9.70 1.14 -17.41
CA GLN A 253 -11.11 0.86 -17.31
C GLN A 253 -11.71 0.70 -18.71
N ILE A 254 -12.32 -0.44 -19.00
CA ILE A 254 -12.87 -0.79 -20.33
C ILE A 254 -14.30 -1.35 -20.28
N PRO A 255 -15.17 -1.08 -21.28
CA PRO A 255 -16.49 -1.67 -21.35
C PRO A 255 -16.37 -3.19 -21.52
N PHE A 256 -17.01 -3.94 -20.64
CA PHE A 256 -16.88 -5.40 -20.57
C PHE A 256 -18.24 -6.08 -20.45
N CYS A 257 -18.46 -7.14 -21.24
CA CYS A 257 -19.71 -7.90 -21.26
C CYS A 257 -19.87 -8.86 -20.07
N GLY A 258 -18.81 -9.17 -19.32
CA GLY A 258 -18.84 -10.12 -18.20
C GLY A 258 -18.57 -11.58 -18.60
N GLU A 259 -18.48 -11.87 -19.90
CA GLU A 259 -18.33 -13.25 -20.39
C GLU A 259 -16.87 -13.74 -20.30
N ILE A 260 -16.69 -14.98 -19.84
CA ILE A 260 -15.37 -15.61 -19.61
C ILE A 260 -14.56 -15.66 -20.92
N GLU A 261 -15.19 -16.02 -22.03
CA GLU A 261 -14.55 -16.10 -23.35
C GLU A 261 -13.96 -14.74 -23.79
N CYS A 262 -14.65 -13.65 -23.49
CA CYS A 262 -14.16 -12.31 -23.80
C CYS A 262 -12.95 -11.95 -22.93
N GLU A 263 -12.94 -12.36 -21.66
CA GLU A 263 -11.81 -12.16 -20.76
C GLU A 263 -10.58 -12.98 -21.18
N ASP A 264 -10.77 -14.22 -21.62
CA ASP A 264 -9.71 -15.04 -22.23
C ASP A 264 -9.15 -14.40 -23.49
N TRP A 265 -10.02 -13.93 -24.37
CA TRP A 265 -9.62 -13.24 -25.59
C TRP A 265 -8.79 -11.98 -25.28
N ILE A 266 -9.26 -11.12 -24.36
CA ILE A 266 -8.51 -9.93 -23.91
C ILE A 266 -7.11 -10.33 -23.41
N LYS A 267 -7.02 -11.32 -22.54
CA LYS A 267 -5.74 -11.78 -21.99
C LYS A 267 -4.80 -12.29 -23.08
N LYS A 268 -5.32 -13.08 -24.04
CA LYS A 268 -4.53 -13.63 -25.15
C LYS A 268 -4.06 -12.54 -26.10
N THR A 269 -4.95 -11.65 -26.52
CA THR A 269 -4.65 -10.58 -27.49
C THR A 269 -3.72 -9.51 -26.93
N THR A 270 -3.67 -9.35 -25.61
CA THR A 270 -2.76 -8.37 -24.95
C THR A 270 -1.46 -8.96 -24.42
N ALA A 271 -1.25 -10.27 -24.60
CA ALA A 271 0.03 -10.90 -24.28
C ALA A 271 1.12 -10.44 -25.27
N ARG A 272 2.37 -10.32 -24.80
CA ARG A 272 3.53 -10.03 -25.65
C ARG A 272 4.23 -11.34 -26.03
N ASP A 273 4.62 -11.48 -27.28
CA ASP A 273 5.47 -12.57 -27.80
C ASP A 273 6.96 -12.29 -27.55
N GLN A 274 7.38 -12.24 -26.28
CA GLN A 274 8.80 -12.23 -25.92
C GLN A 274 9.15 -13.52 -25.19
N ASP A 275 10.34 -14.05 -25.45
CA ASP A 275 10.87 -15.27 -24.83
C ASP A 275 10.78 -15.17 -23.30
N LEU A 276 9.79 -15.86 -22.74
CA LEU A 276 9.53 -15.86 -21.30
C LEU A 276 10.50 -16.83 -20.64
N GLU A 277 11.34 -16.33 -19.74
CA GLU A 277 12.02 -17.20 -18.79
C GLU A 277 10.99 -17.93 -17.90
N PRO A 278 11.24 -19.19 -17.52
CA PRO A 278 10.39 -19.92 -16.58
C PRO A 278 10.21 -19.12 -15.28
N GLY A 279 8.96 -18.74 -14.97
CA GLY A 279 8.62 -17.92 -13.80
C GLY A 279 8.37 -16.44 -14.08
N ALA A 280 8.52 -15.99 -15.33
CA ALA A 280 8.20 -14.62 -15.71
C ALA A 280 6.69 -14.33 -15.59
N PRO A 281 6.29 -13.17 -15.02
CA PRO A 281 4.89 -12.86 -14.77
C PRO A 281 4.10 -12.63 -16.05
N SER A 282 2.87 -13.16 -16.11
CA SER A 282 1.98 -13.09 -17.28
C SER A 282 1.88 -11.68 -17.86
N MET A 283 2.09 -11.54 -19.17
CA MET A 283 2.11 -10.25 -19.86
C MET A 283 0.74 -9.77 -20.35
N GLY A 284 -0.22 -10.69 -20.49
CA GLY A 284 -1.60 -10.39 -20.87
C GLY A 284 -2.35 -9.71 -19.73
N ALA A 285 -3.20 -8.76 -20.06
CA ALA A 285 -4.07 -8.10 -19.09
C ALA A 285 -5.14 -9.07 -18.57
N LYS A 286 -5.43 -8.97 -17.27
CA LYS A 286 -6.55 -9.66 -16.63
C LYS A 286 -7.53 -8.64 -16.10
N SER A 287 -8.76 -9.08 -15.82
CA SER A 287 -9.67 -8.24 -15.06
C SER A 287 -9.16 -8.13 -13.61
N LEU A 288 -9.10 -6.91 -13.10
CA LEU A 288 -8.70 -6.62 -11.73
C LEU A 288 -9.95 -6.61 -10.86
N CYS A 289 -10.88 -5.72 -11.16
CA CYS A 289 -12.20 -5.69 -10.55
C CYS A 289 -13.17 -4.84 -11.38
N ILE A 290 -14.47 -5.11 -11.19
CA ILE A 290 -15.56 -4.19 -11.51
C ILE A 290 -15.63 -3.22 -10.33
N PRO A 291 -15.16 -1.97 -10.47
CA PRO A 291 -15.05 -1.03 -9.37
C PRO A 291 -16.44 -0.60 -8.88
N PHE A 292 -16.61 -0.50 -7.55
CA PHE A 292 -17.84 0.04 -6.97
C PHE A 292 -17.99 1.54 -7.26
N ASN A 293 -16.86 2.24 -7.39
CA ASN A 293 -16.79 3.65 -7.77
C ASN A 293 -15.93 3.75 -9.03
N PRO A 294 -16.53 3.65 -10.23
CA PRO A 294 -15.80 3.64 -11.49
C PRO A 294 -15.20 5.01 -11.82
N LEU A 295 -14.15 5.05 -12.67
CA LEU A 295 -13.56 6.31 -13.16
C LEU A 295 -14.55 7.04 -14.09
N CYS A 296 -15.25 6.28 -14.92
CA CYS A 296 -16.31 6.74 -15.81
C CYS A 296 -17.53 5.82 -15.69
N GLN A 297 -18.73 6.36 -15.87
CA GLN A 297 -19.96 5.57 -15.91
C GLN A 297 -20.13 4.93 -17.29
N LEU A 298 -20.64 3.70 -17.31
CA LEU A 298 -20.90 2.99 -18.56
C LEU A 298 -22.02 3.70 -19.32
N GLN A 299 -21.76 4.08 -20.56
CA GLN A 299 -22.75 4.74 -21.40
C GLN A 299 -23.82 3.74 -21.85
N GLN A 300 -25.07 4.20 -21.97
CA GLN A 300 -26.16 3.37 -22.46
C GLN A 300 -25.88 2.91 -23.89
N GLY A 301 -26.06 1.62 -24.16
CA GLY A 301 -25.80 1.02 -25.47
C GLY A 301 -24.30 0.79 -25.77
N ALA A 302 -23.40 1.02 -24.81
CA ALA A 302 -21.98 0.70 -24.99
C ALA A 302 -21.79 -0.79 -25.34
N LYS A 303 -20.94 -1.05 -26.33
CA LYS A 303 -20.50 -2.41 -26.66
C LYS A 303 -19.29 -2.78 -25.85
N CYS A 304 -19.13 -4.07 -25.58
CA CYS A 304 -17.89 -4.60 -25.04
C CYS A 304 -16.73 -4.29 -25.99
N VAL A 305 -15.50 -4.18 -25.49
CA VAL A 305 -14.30 -4.01 -26.33
C VAL A 305 -14.08 -5.11 -27.37
N CYS A 306 -14.71 -6.28 -27.21
CA CYS A 306 -14.69 -7.34 -28.22
C CYS A 306 -15.74 -7.15 -29.33
N GLU A 307 -16.59 -6.12 -29.23
CA GLU A 307 -17.68 -5.73 -30.15
C GLU A 307 -18.81 -6.75 -30.37
N LYS A 308 -18.67 -7.98 -29.86
CA LYS A 308 -19.65 -9.06 -30.03
C LYS A 308 -20.90 -8.90 -29.17
N ASN A 309 -20.75 -8.39 -27.94
CA ASN A 309 -21.80 -8.34 -26.93
C ASN A 309 -21.98 -6.91 -26.38
N PRO A 310 -23.19 -6.55 -25.93
CA PRO A 310 -23.39 -5.34 -25.12
C PRO A 310 -22.52 -5.37 -23.85
N ALA A 311 -21.94 -4.23 -23.49
CA ALA A 311 -21.21 -4.11 -22.23
C ALA A 311 -22.20 -4.11 -21.06
N LYS A 312 -21.87 -4.88 -20.01
CA LYS A 312 -22.64 -4.93 -18.75
C LYS A 312 -21.94 -4.15 -17.64
N TYR A 313 -20.61 -4.05 -17.72
CA TYR A 313 -19.76 -3.48 -16.67
C TYR A 313 -18.69 -2.57 -17.28
N TYR A 314 -18.15 -1.67 -16.47
CA TYR A 314 -16.98 -0.87 -16.81
C TYR A 314 -15.81 -1.28 -15.91
N THR A 315 -15.03 -2.26 -16.38
CA THR A 315 -14.14 -3.07 -15.55
C THR A 315 -12.71 -2.58 -15.65
N LEU A 316 -11.98 -2.59 -14.53
CA LEU A 316 -10.53 -2.33 -14.53
C LEU A 316 -9.78 -3.56 -15.02
N PHE A 317 -8.92 -3.38 -16.01
CA PHE A 317 -8.00 -4.38 -16.54
C PHE A 317 -6.56 -3.87 -16.42
N GLY A 318 -5.62 -4.80 -16.28
CA GLY A 318 -4.20 -4.47 -16.24
C GLY A 318 -3.34 -5.72 -16.16
N ARG A 319 -2.02 -5.53 -16.29
CA ARG A 319 -1.07 -6.57 -15.94
C ARG A 319 -1.07 -6.75 -14.43
N SER A 320 -1.06 -7.99 -13.97
CA SER A 320 -1.11 -8.33 -12.53
C SER A 320 0.11 -9.14 -12.12
N TYR A 321 0.44 -9.08 -10.83
CA TYR A 321 1.17 -10.15 -10.15
C TYR A 321 0.32 -11.41 -10.02
#